data_AF-A0A9X7IJJ1-F1
#
_entry.id   AF-A0A9X7IJJ1-F1
#
_cell.length_a   1.000
_cell.length_b   1.000
_cell.length_c   1.000
_cell.angle_alpha   90.00
_cell.angle_beta   90.00
_cell.angle_gamma   90.00
#
_symmetry.space_group_name_H-M   'P 1'
#
loop_
_entity.id
_entity.type
_entity.pdbx_description
1 polymer ?
#
loop_
_entity_poly.entity_id
_entity_poly.type
_entity_poly.pdbx_seq_one_letter_code
_entity_poly.pdbx_strand_id
1 'polypeptide(L)'
;MTSQLEGVTEDAEMPPRRRSFTPEYRAKAAHMVIDGHRRVAEVARELDLHKDLLYTWVRDERWRMAKVRSTDTQWTDPTAGQPLSVQERAELVRLRATVAQQAKEIAFLEEASAHFAAAASKVSRFHELMPAECVCRDVNRIAELLDVSTSKPPPKRARFTTDSMANSVHRDCHLT
;
A
#
# COMPACT_ATOMS: atom_id res chain seq x y z
N MET A 1 -42.70 85.09 6.21
CA MET A 1 -43.15 83.84 5.56
C MET A 1 -41.99 83.31 4.74
N THR A 2 -41.36 82.24 5.21
CA THR A 2 -40.80 81.14 4.39
C THR A 2 -40.18 80.15 5.37
N SER A 3 -41.05 79.31 5.92
CA SER A 3 -40.68 77.99 6.44
C SER A 3 -40.30 77.12 5.25
N GLN A 4 -39.09 76.57 5.25
CA GLN A 4 -38.69 75.37 4.50
C GLN A 4 -37.66 74.69 5.42
N LEU A 5 -38.08 73.86 6.38
CA LEU A 5 -38.43 72.44 6.28
C LEU A 5 -37.41 71.59 5.51
N GLU A 6 -36.93 70.62 6.29
CA GLU A 6 -35.88 69.63 6.06
C GLU A 6 -36.18 68.67 4.90
N GLY A 7 -35.10 68.08 4.39
CA GLY A 7 -35.14 66.94 3.48
C GLY A 7 -33.76 66.29 3.42
N VAL A 8 -33.29 65.76 4.55
CA VAL A 8 -32.14 64.85 4.60
C VAL A 8 -32.64 63.51 4.06
N THR A 9 -32.40 63.22 2.78
CA THR A 9 -32.48 61.86 2.26
C THR A 9 -31.17 61.16 2.57
N GLU A 10 -31.10 60.60 3.78
CA GLU A 10 -30.10 59.63 4.17
C GLU A 10 -30.47 58.29 3.50
N ASP A 11 -30.14 58.18 2.20
CA ASP A 11 -30.20 56.91 1.49
C ASP A 11 -29.08 56.02 2.03
N ALA A 12 -29.38 55.32 3.13
CA ALA A 12 -28.53 54.32 3.73
C ALA A 12 -28.30 53.17 2.73
N GLU A 13 -27.27 53.33 1.92
CA GLU A 13 -26.73 52.34 0.99
C GLU A 13 -26.28 51.11 1.78
N MET A 14 -27.16 50.10 1.81
CA MET A 14 -26.82 48.76 2.30
C MET A 14 -25.59 48.27 1.54
N PRO A 15 -24.46 47.96 2.22
CA PRO A 15 -23.26 47.53 1.52
C PRO A 15 -23.59 46.29 0.68
N PRO A 16 -23.07 46.22 -0.57
CA PRO A 16 -23.41 45.13 -1.48
C PRO A 16 -23.14 43.80 -0.79
N ARG A 17 -24.18 42.96 -0.73
CA ARG A 17 -24.11 41.64 -0.10
C ARG A 17 -23.01 40.84 -0.82
N ARG A 18 -21.90 40.63 -0.13
CA ARG A 18 -20.76 39.86 -0.65
C ARG A 18 -21.25 38.46 -0.97
N ARG A 19 -21.10 38.03 -2.23
CA ARG A 19 -21.41 36.66 -2.64
C ARG A 19 -20.55 35.70 -1.81
N SER A 20 -21.19 34.85 -1.00
CA SER A 20 -20.52 33.80 -0.25
C SER A 20 -20.56 32.50 -1.03
N PHE A 21 -19.40 31.85 -1.16
CA PHE A 21 -19.27 30.55 -1.83
C PHE A 21 -19.04 29.46 -0.79
N THR A 22 -19.65 28.30 -0.99
CA THR A 22 -19.42 27.12 -0.13
C THR A 22 -17.98 26.63 -0.28
N PRO A 23 -17.34 26.10 0.79
CA PRO A 23 -15.96 25.65 0.72
C PRO A 23 -15.76 24.50 -0.28
N GLU A 24 -16.77 23.64 -0.48
CA GLU A 24 -16.74 22.54 -1.45
C GLU A 24 -16.65 23.08 -2.88
N TYR A 25 -17.38 24.16 -3.18
CA TYR A 25 -17.33 24.80 -4.49
C TYR A 25 -15.95 25.42 -4.78
N ARG A 26 -15.33 26.02 -3.77
CA ARG A 26 -13.98 26.60 -3.89
C ARG A 26 -12.92 25.53 -4.16
N ALA A 27 -12.98 24.42 -3.43
CA ALA A 27 -12.08 23.29 -3.62
C ALA A 27 -12.24 22.69 -5.02
N LYS A 28 -13.49 22.45 -5.46
CA LYS A 28 -13.78 21.92 -6.81
C LYS A 28 -13.23 22.83 -7.91
N ALA A 29 -13.44 24.15 -7.81
CA ALA A 29 -12.91 25.11 -8.77
C ALA A 29 -11.37 25.15 -8.78
N ALA A 30 -10.73 25.04 -7.61
CA ALA A 30 -9.28 24.98 -7.50
C ALA A 30 -8.70 23.67 -8.08
N HIS A 31 -9.33 22.53 -7.84
CA HIS A 31 -8.95 21.23 -8.41
C HIS A 31 -9.01 21.24 -9.94
N MET A 32 -10.01 21.89 -10.55
CA MET A 32 -10.08 22.04 -12.02
C MET A 32 -8.86 22.76 -12.62
N VAL A 33 -8.20 23.62 -11.85
CA VAL A 33 -6.97 24.32 -12.25
C VAL A 33 -5.73 23.46 -11.95
N ILE A 34 -5.68 22.86 -10.76
CA ILE A 34 -4.51 22.11 -10.28
C ILE A 34 -4.36 20.79 -11.04
N ASP A 35 -5.43 19.99 -11.09
CA ASP A 35 -5.42 18.65 -11.68
C ASP A 35 -5.55 18.72 -13.21
N GLY A 36 -6.32 19.70 -13.71
CA GLY A 36 -6.51 19.92 -15.14
C GLY A 36 -5.36 20.67 -15.81
N HIS A 37 -4.38 21.21 -15.07
CA HIS A 37 -3.30 22.07 -15.57
C HIS A 37 -3.76 23.23 -16.49
N ARG A 38 -5.01 23.68 -16.34
CA ARG A 38 -5.62 24.73 -17.16
C ARG A 38 -5.28 26.12 -16.64
N ARG A 39 -5.39 27.14 -17.49
CA ARG A 39 -5.13 28.53 -17.08
C ARG A 39 -6.27 29.03 -16.18
N VAL A 40 -5.92 29.72 -15.10
CA VAL A 40 -6.89 30.32 -14.15
C VAL A 40 -7.90 31.22 -14.86
N ALA A 41 -7.48 31.98 -15.87
CA ALA A 41 -8.34 32.88 -16.63
C ALA A 41 -9.45 32.16 -17.44
N GLU A 42 -9.17 30.94 -17.91
CA GLU A 42 -10.13 30.14 -18.67
C GLU A 42 -11.21 29.57 -17.75
N VAL A 43 -10.78 28.94 -16.65
CA VAL A 43 -11.67 28.39 -15.62
C VAL A 43 -12.52 29.49 -14.96
N ALA A 44 -11.96 30.68 -14.77
CA ALA A 44 -12.70 31.82 -14.23
C ALA A 44 -13.83 32.27 -15.16
N ARG A 45 -13.63 32.22 -16.49
CA ARG A 45 -14.68 32.56 -17.48
C ARG A 45 -15.77 31.49 -17.55
N GLU A 46 -15.40 30.21 -17.44
CA GLU A 46 -16.36 29.10 -17.39
C GLU A 46 -17.30 29.20 -16.18
N LEU A 47 -16.78 29.66 -15.04
CA LEU A 47 -17.52 29.74 -13.77
C LEU A 47 -18.11 31.13 -13.49
N ASP A 48 -17.93 32.09 -14.41
CA ASP A 48 -18.29 33.51 -14.26
C ASP A 48 -17.77 34.11 -12.93
N LEU A 49 -16.50 33.83 -12.62
CA LEU A 49 -15.81 34.28 -11.41
C LEU A 49 -14.72 35.30 -11.72
N HIS A 50 -14.43 36.16 -10.75
CA HIS A 50 -13.28 37.06 -10.85
C HIS A 50 -11.98 36.28 -10.68
N LYS A 51 -11.01 36.52 -11.59
CA LYS A 51 -9.73 35.79 -11.63
C LYS A 51 -8.98 35.82 -10.29
N ASP A 52 -8.97 36.96 -9.60
CA ASP A 52 -8.21 37.15 -8.35
C ASP A 52 -8.76 36.30 -7.21
N LEU A 53 -10.07 36.03 -7.23
CA LEU A 53 -10.72 35.15 -6.27
C LEU A 53 -10.27 33.70 -6.47
N LEU A 54 -10.23 33.25 -7.74
CA LEU A 54 -9.78 31.90 -8.08
C LEU A 54 -8.28 31.71 -7.80
N TYR A 55 -7.44 32.72 -7.99
CA TYR A 55 -6.03 32.67 -7.58
C TYR A 55 -5.88 32.44 -6.07
N THR A 56 -6.67 33.14 -5.26
CA THR A 56 -6.68 32.98 -3.81
C THR A 56 -7.08 31.55 -3.43
N TRP A 57 -8.14 31.01 -4.04
CA TRP A 57 -8.60 29.65 -3.77
C TRP A 57 -7.60 28.58 -4.20
N VAL A 58 -6.93 28.74 -5.36
CA VAL A 58 -5.88 27.82 -5.81
C VAL A 58 -4.70 27.84 -4.85
N ARG A 59 -4.31 29.02 -4.33
CA ARG A 59 -3.26 29.12 -3.33
C ARG A 59 -3.67 28.38 -2.05
N ASP A 60 -4.86 28.66 -1.52
CA ASP A 60 -5.34 28.06 -0.28
C ASP A 60 -5.50 26.53 -0.44
N GLU A 61 -5.94 26.07 -1.61
CA GLU A 61 -6.04 24.64 -1.94
C GLU A 61 -4.67 23.97 -2.05
N ARG A 62 -3.68 24.62 -2.70
CA ARG A 62 -2.30 24.10 -2.73
C ARG A 62 -1.71 23.96 -1.32
N TRP A 63 -2.00 24.92 -0.43
CA TRP A 63 -1.62 24.85 0.97
C TRP A 63 -2.32 23.70 1.71
N ARG A 64 -3.63 23.51 1.47
CA ARG A 64 -4.40 22.40 2.02
C ARG A 64 -3.84 21.06 1.55
N MET A 65 -3.61 20.89 0.25
CA MET A 65 -3.03 19.67 -0.31
C MET A 65 -1.59 19.43 0.13
N ALA A 66 -0.79 20.47 0.41
CA ALA A 66 0.54 20.30 0.99
C ALA A 66 0.48 19.77 2.42
N LYS A 67 -0.46 20.27 3.24
CA LYS A 67 -0.73 19.74 4.58
C LYS A 67 -1.25 18.31 4.53
N VAL A 68 -2.21 18.02 3.65
CA VAL A 68 -2.76 16.67 3.47
C VAL A 68 -1.71 15.71 2.91
N ARG A 69 -0.86 16.12 1.96
CA ARG A 69 0.27 15.29 1.53
C ARG A 69 1.27 15.02 2.65
N SER A 70 1.45 15.97 3.58
CA SER A 70 2.23 15.74 4.80
C SER A 70 1.58 14.76 5.77
N THR A 71 0.25 14.54 5.71
CA THR A 71 -0.47 13.58 6.56
C THR A 71 -0.70 12.23 5.88
N ASP A 72 -0.97 12.22 4.58
CA ASP A 72 -1.26 11.02 3.79
C ASP A 72 0.04 10.33 3.34
N THR A 73 1.10 11.12 3.13
CA THR A 73 2.48 10.61 3.12
C THR A 73 2.98 10.62 4.56
N GLN A 74 2.35 9.81 5.42
CA GLN A 74 2.88 9.48 6.75
C GLN A 74 4.10 8.54 6.62
N TRP A 75 5.07 9.01 5.84
CA TRP A 75 6.51 8.91 6.07
C TRP A 75 7.13 10.16 5.44
N THR A 76 6.77 11.33 5.96
CA THR A 76 7.59 12.53 5.75
C THR A 76 8.25 12.77 7.08
N ASP A 77 9.52 12.39 7.17
CA ASP A 77 10.34 12.54 8.36
C ASP A 77 10.29 14.01 8.83
N PRO A 78 9.86 14.32 10.07
CA PRO A 78 9.90 15.68 10.61
C PRO A 78 11.32 16.28 10.58
N THR A 79 12.35 15.46 10.37
CA THR A 79 13.76 15.81 10.22
C THR A 79 14.17 16.11 8.77
N ALA A 80 13.28 16.03 7.78
CA ALA A 80 13.61 16.17 6.35
C ALA A 80 14.25 17.52 5.95
N GLY A 81 14.22 18.53 6.82
CA GLY A 81 14.93 19.80 6.66
C GLY A 81 16.02 20.07 7.70
N GLN A 82 16.21 19.19 8.69
CA GLN A 82 17.23 19.33 9.72
C GLN A 82 18.48 18.51 9.35
N PRO A 83 19.69 19.07 9.47
CA PRO A 83 20.90 18.30 9.25
C PRO A 83 20.99 17.19 10.31
N LEU A 84 20.94 15.93 9.86
CA LEU A 84 21.11 14.74 10.71
C LEU A 84 22.34 14.91 11.60
N SER A 85 22.15 14.69 12.90
CA SER A 85 23.22 14.70 13.90
C SER A 85 24.27 13.64 13.60
N VAL A 86 25.47 13.81 14.17
CA VAL A 86 26.59 12.87 13.96
C VAL A 86 26.22 11.45 14.40
N GLN A 87 25.44 11.33 15.49
CA GLN A 87 24.96 10.04 15.99
C GLN A 87 23.99 9.38 15.00
N GLU A 88 22.98 10.11 14.53
CA GLU A 88 22.01 9.59 13.56
C GLU A 88 22.69 9.16 12.26
N ARG A 89 23.70 9.90 11.80
CA ARG A 89 24.51 9.51 10.62
C ARG A 89 25.29 8.21 10.85
N ALA A 90 25.89 8.03 12.03
CA ALA A 90 26.61 6.80 12.36
C ALA A 90 25.67 5.59 12.41
N GLU A 91 24.48 5.77 13.00
CA GLU A 91 23.44 4.75 13.04
C GLU A 91 22.94 4.40 11.63
N LEU A 92 22.72 5.39 10.75
CA LEU A 92 22.35 5.15 9.35
C LEU A 92 23.41 4.33 8.59
N VAL A 93 24.69 4.62 8.79
CA VAL A 93 25.77 3.85 8.16
C VAL A 93 25.77 2.41 8.64
N ARG A 94 25.63 2.19 9.96
CA ARG A 94 25.53 0.85 10.54
C ARG A 94 24.32 0.09 9.98
N LEU A 95 23.14 0.72 9.94
CA LEU A 95 21.92 0.09 9.44
C LEU A 95 22.03 -0.26 7.95
N ARG A 96 22.62 0.62 7.13
CA ARG A 96 22.87 0.33 5.71
C ARG A 96 23.82 -0.85 5.51
N ALA A 97 24.84 -0.98 6.37
CA ALA A 97 25.72 -2.15 6.34
C ALA A 97 24.97 -3.45 6.70
N THR A 98 24.11 -3.42 7.71
CA THR A 98 23.26 -4.56 8.08
C THR A 98 22.32 -4.96 6.95
N VAL A 99 21.64 -4.00 6.32
CA VAL A 99 20.73 -4.28 5.19
C VAL A 99 21.49 -4.89 4.02
N ALA A 100 22.68 -4.38 3.70
CA ALA A 100 23.52 -4.95 2.65
C ALA A 100 23.98 -6.38 2.98
N GLN A 101 24.24 -6.68 4.25
CA GLN A 101 24.59 -8.03 4.69
C GLN A 101 23.39 -8.98 4.61
N GLN A 102 22.22 -8.57 5.11
CA GLN A 102 20.99 -9.34 5.03
C GLN A 102 20.57 -9.62 3.58
N ALA A 103 20.75 -8.66 2.67
CA ALA A 103 20.47 -8.87 1.25
C ALA A 103 21.34 -9.98 0.63
N LYS A 104 22.61 -10.09 1.05
CA LYS A 104 23.48 -11.20 0.61
C LYS A 104 23.03 -12.54 1.18
N GLU A 105 22.62 -12.57 2.45
CA GLU A 105 22.12 -13.78 3.11
C GLU A 105 20.81 -14.26 2.46
N ILE A 106 19.88 -13.34 2.17
CA ILE A 106 18.64 -13.64 1.44
C ILE A 106 18.98 -14.21 0.06
N ALA A 107 19.85 -13.56 -0.71
CA ALA A 107 20.23 -14.07 -2.03
C ALA A 107 20.87 -15.47 -1.97
N PHE A 108 21.70 -15.73 -0.95
CA PHE A 108 22.27 -17.06 -0.72
C PHE A 108 21.20 -18.10 -0.37
N LEU A 109 20.26 -17.75 0.52
CA LEU A 109 19.16 -18.63 0.91
C LEU A 109 18.20 -18.90 -0.25
N GLU A 110 17.95 -17.91 -1.11
CA GLU A 110 17.16 -18.07 -2.32
C GLU A 110 17.82 -19.08 -3.28
N GLU A 111 19.12 -18.92 -3.55
CA GLU A 111 19.88 -19.87 -4.39
C GLU A 111 19.87 -21.29 -3.79
N ALA A 112 20.11 -21.41 -2.47
CA ALA A 112 20.05 -22.69 -1.78
C ALA A 112 18.65 -23.32 -1.88
N SER A 113 17.59 -22.53 -1.65
CA SER A 113 16.21 -22.99 -1.76
C SER A 113 15.85 -23.43 -3.17
N ALA A 114 16.34 -22.74 -4.21
CA ALA A 114 16.16 -23.11 -5.60
C ALA A 114 16.86 -24.44 -5.91
N HIS A 115 18.09 -24.65 -5.40
CA HIS A 115 18.79 -25.91 -5.54
C HIS A 115 18.04 -27.07 -4.86
N PHE A 116 17.51 -26.85 -3.65
CA PHE A 116 16.72 -27.87 -2.94
C PHE A 116 15.39 -28.15 -3.65
N ALA A 117 14.70 -27.13 -4.19
CA ALA A 117 13.49 -27.31 -4.98
C ALA A 117 13.78 -28.07 -6.30
N ALA A 118 14.90 -27.77 -6.97
CA ALA A 118 15.37 -28.51 -8.14
C ALA A 118 15.70 -29.97 -7.79
N ALA A 119 16.29 -30.23 -6.63
CA ALA A 119 16.51 -31.60 -6.15
C ALA A 119 15.19 -32.33 -5.86
N ALA A 120 14.23 -31.67 -5.21
CA ALA A 120 12.91 -32.24 -4.92
C ALA A 120 12.08 -32.55 -6.19
N SER A 121 12.17 -31.70 -7.21
CA SER A 121 11.52 -31.96 -8.52
C SER A 121 12.17 -33.11 -9.29
N LYS A 122 13.50 -33.30 -9.20
CA LYS A 122 14.18 -34.49 -9.74
C LYS A 122 13.71 -35.77 -9.06
N VAL A 123 13.53 -35.74 -7.74
CA VAL A 123 12.95 -36.87 -6.98
C VAL A 123 11.50 -37.13 -7.40
N SER A 124 10.69 -36.08 -7.59
CA SER A 124 9.31 -36.22 -8.08
C SER A 124 9.23 -36.77 -9.50
N ARG A 125 10.11 -36.36 -10.41
CA ARG A 125 10.19 -36.92 -11.78
C ARG A 125 10.61 -38.39 -11.77
N PHE A 126 11.44 -38.80 -10.81
CA PHE A 126 11.76 -40.21 -10.58
C PHE A 126 10.52 -41.00 -10.07
N HIS A 127 9.68 -40.35 -9.26
CA HIS A 127 8.42 -40.92 -8.78
C HIS A 127 7.29 -40.92 -9.83
N GLU A 128 7.36 -40.06 -10.86
CA GLU A 128 6.47 -40.11 -12.04
C GLU A 128 6.87 -41.22 -13.03
N LEU A 129 8.16 -41.57 -13.09
CA LEU A 129 8.67 -42.66 -13.94
C LEU A 129 8.70 -44.02 -13.25
N MET A 130 8.47 -44.08 -11.94
CA MET A 130 8.14 -45.32 -11.23
C MET A 130 6.62 -45.45 -11.19
N PRO A 131 5.98 -46.28 -12.04
CA PRO A 131 4.56 -46.53 -11.87
C PRO A 131 4.33 -47.05 -10.45
N ALA A 132 3.26 -46.60 -9.78
CA ALA A 132 2.93 -46.93 -8.39
C ALA A 132 2.87 -48.44 -8.09
N GLU A 133 2.96 -49.27 -9.13
CA GLU A 133 3.06 -50.71 -9.10
C GLU A 133 4.48 -51.26 -8.84
N CYS A 134 5.56 -50.47 -8.99
CA CYS A 134 6.93 -50.94 -8.73
C CYS A 134 7.29 -50.98 -7.23
N VAL A 135 6.88 -49.99 -6.44
CA VAL A 135 7.21 -49.96 -4.98
C VAL A 135 6.50 -51.07 -4.22
N CYS A 136 5.29 -51.48 -4.65
CA CYS A 136 4.53 -52.54 -3.98
C CYS A 136 4.90 -53.95 -4.48
N ARG A 137 5.30 -54.10 -5.75
CA ARG A 137 5.60 -55.41 -6.35
C ARG A 137 6.96 -55.95 -5.90
N ASP A 138 7.94 -55.08 -5.68
CA ASP A 138 9.27 -55.50 -5.18
C ASP A 138 9.22 -55.86 -3.69
N VAL A 139 8.48 -55.13 -2.86
CA VAL A 139 8.33 -55.44 -1.41
C VAL A 139 7.56 -56.75 -1.20
N ASN A 140 6.49 -57.01 -1.96
CA ASN A 140 5.76 -58.29 -1.86
C ASN A 140 6.56 -59.48 -2.40
N ARG A 141 7.34 -59.30 -3.47
CA ARG A 141 8.17 -60.37 -4.05
C ARG A 141 9.37 -60.73 -3.16
N ILE A 142 9.95 -59.73 -2.49
CA ILE A 142 10.97 -59.95 -1.44
C ILE A 142 10.34 -60.64 -0.22
N ALA A 143 9.11 -60.29 0.17
CA ALA A 143 8.40 -60.94 1.27
C ALA A 143 8.03 -62.42 0.96
N GLU A 144 7.63 -62.74 -0.29
CA GLU A 144 7.41 -64.11 -0.74
C GLU A 144 8.71 -64.94 -0.81
N LEU A 145 9.83 -64.33 -1.23
CA LEU A 145 11.14 -64.99 -1.27
C LEU A 145 11.74 -65.23 0.12
N LEU A 146 11.34 -64.42 1.11
CA LEU A 146 11.80 -64.52 2.50
C LEU A 146 10.78 -65.23 3.43
N ASP A 147 9.68 -65.76 2.86
CA ASP A 147 8.59 -66.45 3.58
C ASP A 147 8.02 -65.64 4.77
N VAL A 148 7.98 -64.31 4.64
CA VAL A 148 7.43 -63.41 5.66
C VAL A 148 5.97 -63.12 5.32
N SER A 149 5.04 -63.71 6.08
CA SER A 149 3.61 -63.49 5.95
C SER A 149 3.25 -62.02 6.24
N THR A 150 2.99 -61.23 5.19
CA THR A 150 2.52 -59.84 5.32
C THR A 150 1.02 -59.85 5.63
N SER A 151 0.68 -59.97 6.92
CA SER A 151 -0.71 -59.83 7.36
C SER A 151 -1.27 -58.47 6.97
N LYS A 152 -2.41 -58.48 6.26
CA LYS A 152 -3.39 -57.41 5.98
C LYS A 152 -2.82 -55.97 5.87
N PRO A 153 -2.75 -55.38 4.66
CA PRO A 153 -2.33 -53.99 4.52
C PRO A 153 -3.27 -53.07 5.33
N PRO A 154 -2.76 -52.05 6.05
CA PRO A 154 -3.60 -51.11 6.77
C PRO A 154 -4.56 -50.43 5.78
N PRO A 155 -5.81 -50.12 6.17
CA PRO A 155 -6.75 -49.45 5.29
C PRO A 155 -6.13 -48.15 4.81
N LYS A 156 -6.25 -47.87 3.50
CA LYS A 156 -5.76 -46.66 2.84
C LYS A 156 -6.13 -45.45 3.71
N ARG A 157 -5.17 -44.90 4.47
CA ARG A 157 -5.37 -43.60 5.12
C ARG A 157 -5.68 -42.62 4.00
N ALA A 158 -6.80 -41.91 4.13
CA ALA A 158 -7.15 -40.82 3.25
C ALA A 158 -5.91 -39.93 3.03
N ARG A 159 -5.68 -39.56 1.78
CA ARG A 159 -4.58 -38.69 1.37
C ARG A 159 -4.52 -37.50 2.34
N PHE A 160 -3.39 -37.31 3.01
CA PHE A 160 -3.09 -36.03 3.64
C PHE A 160 -3.02 -35.01 2.50
N THR A 161 -4.11 -34.30 2.26
CA THR A 161 -4.07 -33.10 1.43
C THR A 161 -3.26 -32.07 2.22
N THR A 162 -2.30 -31.45 1.55
CA THR A 162 -1.48 -30.37 2.10
C THR A 162 -2.28 -29.10 2.43
N ASP A 163 -3.61 -29.13 2.28
CA ASP A 163 -4.52 -28.06 2.73
C ASP A 163 -4.59 -27.90 4.25
N SER A 164 -4.12 -28.88 5.04
CA SER A 164 -4.17 -28.79 6.51
C SER A 164 -3.02 -27.98 7.14
N MET A 165 -2.00 -27.54 6.39
CA MET A 165 -0.95 -26.65 6.93
C MET A 165 -1.27 -25.15 6.79
N ALA A 166 -2.25 -24.78 5.96
CA ALA A 166 -2.65 -23.38 5.81
C ALA A 166 -3.53 -22.86 6.98
N ASN A 167 -4.12 -23.75 7.78
CA ASN A 167 -5.00 -23.37 8.91
C ASN A 167 -4.37 -23.54 10.31
N SER A 168 -3.09 -23.90 10.42
CA SER A 168 -2.38 -23.97 11.71
C SER A 168 -1.53 -22.74 12.00
N VAL A 169 -1.20 -21.91 10.99
CA VAL A 169 -0.35 -20.71 11.17
C VAL A 169 -1.17 -19.45 11.53
N HIS A 170 -2.49 -19.58 11.70
CA HIS A 170 -3.38 -18.45 12.04
C HIS A 170 -3.99 -18.51 13.44
N ARG A 171 -3.64 -19.49 14.29
CA ARG A 171 -4.11 -19.56 15.69
C ARG A 171 -3.07 -19.31 16.77
N ASP A 172 -1.80 -19.14 16.41
CA ASP A 172 -0.72 -18.88 17.38
C ASP A 172 -0.24 -17.41 17.40
N CYS A 173 -1.07 -16.47 16.94
CA CYS A 173 -0.83 -15.01 17.10
C CYS A 173 -1.75 -14.33 18.13
N HIS A 174 -2.45 -15.08 18.97
CA HIS A 174 -3.08 -14.55 20.18
C HIS A 174 -2.65 -15.38 21.39
N LEU A 175 -1.40 -15.17 21.82
CA LEU A 175 -0.96 -15.13 23.23
C LEU A 175 0.56 -14.89 23.22
N THR A 176 0.96 -13.62 23.12
CA THR A 176 2.12 -13.03 23.80
C THR A 176 1.95 -11.52 23.80
#